data_AF-A0A533XVN9-F1
#
_entry.id   AF-A0A533XVN9-F1
#
_cell.length_a   1.000
_cell.length_b   1.000
_cell.length_c   1.000
_cell.angle_alpha   90.00
_cell.angle_beta   90.00
_cell.angle_gamma   90.00
#
_symmetry.space_group_name_H-M   'P 1'
#
loop_
_entity.id
_entity.type
_entity.pdbx_description
1 polymer ?
#
loop_
_entity_poly.entity_id
_entity_poly.type
_entity_poly.pdbx_seq_one_letter_code
_entity_poly.pdbx_strand_id
1 'polypeptide(L)' 'MAKTKESLYVLFAGPQKQVASGACYIAMDGYSTILRSKAARFNSFAEAKEFAEVTRIALNGHTYIGLEDFTD' A
#
# COMPACT_ATOMS: atom_id res chain seq x y z
N MET A 1 6.57 -26.70 2.26
CA MET A 1 7.18 -25.49 1.65
C MET A 1 6.73 -24.32 2.49
N ALA A 2 7.64 -23.70 3.25
CA ALA A 2 7.30 -22.57 4.10
C ALA A 2 6.98 -21.38 3.18
N LYS A 3 5.72 -20.93 3.17
CA LYS A 3 5.33 -19.68 2.50
C LYS A 3 6.11 -18.56 3.16
N THR A 4 7.13 -18.05 2.48
CA THR A 4 7.89 -16.88 2.92
C THR A 4 6.91 -15.73 3.01
N LYS A 5 6.62 -15.28 4.24
CA LYS A 5 5.90 -14.03 4.44
C LYS A 5 6.79 -12.92 3.88
N GLU A 6 6.38 -12.33 2.78
CA GLU A 6 7.06 -11.17 2.22
C GLU A 6 6.31 -9.93 2.68
N SER A 7 6.92 -9.19 3.61
CA SER A 7 6.42 -7.89 4.02
C SER A 7 6.76 -6.89 2.92
N LEU A 8 5.74 -6.38 2.23
CA LEU A 8 5.89 -5.44 1.12
C LEU A 8 5.37 -4.06 1.53
N TYR A 9 5.95 -3.03 0.96
CA TYR A 9 5.48 -1.66 1.10
C TYR A 9 4.26 -1.45 0.21
N VAL A 10 3.20 -0.86 0.76
CA VAL A 10 1.97 -0.51 0.05
C VAL A 10 1.54 0.89 0.42
N LEU A 11 0.78 1.52 -0.48
CA LEU A 11 0.13 2.79 -0.19
C LEU A 11 -1.29 2.51 0.31
N PHE A 12 -1.62 3.10 1.46
CA PHE A 12 -2.95 3.10 2.04
C PHE A 12 -3.64 4.43 1.76
N ALA A 13 -4.88 4.39 1.31
CA ALA A 13 -5.80 5.52 1.23
C ALA A 13 -6.80 5.43 2.39
N GLY A 14 -6.70 6.35 3.32
CA GLY A 14 -7.55 6.45 4.50
C GLY A 14 -6.82 7.05 5.69
N PRO A 15 -7.56 7.50 6.71
CA PRO A 15 -6.95 7.99 7.94
C PRO A 15 -6.21 6.85 8.66
N GLN A 16 -4.95 7.08 9.00
CA GLN A 16 -4.05 6.13 9.70
C GLN A 16 -4.63 5.57 11.03
N LYS A 17 -5.69 6.19 11.57
CA LYS A 17 -6.35 5.80 12.83
C LYS A 17 -7.32 4.63 12.76
N GLN A 18 -7.65 4.08 11.59
CA GLN A 18 -8.50 2.88 11.48
C GLN A 18 -7.66 1.63 11.19
N VAL A 19 -7.12 1.04 12.26
CA VAL A 19 -6.26 -0.16 12.26
C VAL A 19 -7.06 -1.47 12.07
N ALA A 20 -8.31 -1.44 11.60
CA ALA A 20 -9.12 -2.66 11.57
C ALA A 20 -10.13 -2.67 10.41
N SER A 21 -10.00 -3.69 9.54
CA SER A 21 -10.97 -4.12 8.52
C SER A 21 -11.59 -3.01 7.67
N GLY A 22 -10.89 -2.60 6.60
CA GLY A 22 -11.42 -1.64 5.63
C GLY A 22 -10.38 -0.71 5.02
N ALA A 23 -9.09 -1.00 5.19
CA ALA A 23 -8.02 -0.22 4.59
C ALA A 23 -8.21 -0.20 3.07
N CYS A 24 -8.42 0.99 2.50
CA CYS A 24 -8.32 1.20 1.07
C CYS A 24 -6.83 1.24 0.72
N TYR A 25 -6.42 0.48 -0.28
CA TYR A 25 -5.08 0.50 -0.85
C TYR A 25 -5.08 1.39 -2.09
N ILE A 26 -3.91 1.81 -2.54
CA ILE A 26 -3.73 2.34 -3.89
C ILE A 26 -3.29 1.19 -4.80
N ALA A 27 -3.94 1.04 -5.95
CA ALA A 27 -3.56 0.07 -6.99
C ALA A 27 -2.44 0.60 -7.89
N MET A 28 -1.86 -0.28 -8.73
CA MET A 28 -0.79 0.11 -9.69
C MET A 28 -1.25 1.17 -10.72
N ASP A 29 -2.56 1.27 -10.96
CA ASP A 29 -3.17 2.30 -11.80
C ASP A 29 -3.35 3.67 -11.07
N GLY A 30 -3.01 3.74 -9.78
CA GLY A 30 -3.11 4.95 -8.96
C GLY A 30 -4.48 5.17 -8.31
N TYR A 31 -5.49 4.33 -8.58
CA TYR A 31 -6.81 4.45 -7.96
C TYR A 31 -6.91 3.67 -6.64
N SER A 32 -7.82 4.12 -5.76
CA SER A 32 -8.11 3.43 -4.50
C SER A 32 -8.87 2.13 -4.72
N THR A 33 -8.47 1.07 -4.02
CA THR A 33 -9.10 -0.25 -4.05
C THR A 33 -9.22 -0.84 -2.65
N ILE A 34 -10.35 -1.47 -2.34
CA ILE A 34 -10.50 -2.29 -1.12
C ILE A 34 -9.88 -3.69 -1.28
N LEU A 35 -9.55 -4.07 -2.52
CA LEU A 35 -8.98 -5.37 -2.82
C LEU A 35 -7.48 -5.34 -2.56
N ARG A 36 -7.09 -5.97 -1.45
CA ARG A 36 -5.70 -6.19 -1.06
C ARG A 36 -4.85 -6.82 -2.17
N SER A 37 -5.43 -7.75 -2.94
CA SER A 37 -4.73 -8.40 -4.06
C SER A 37 -4.35 -7.43 -5.18
N LYS A 38 -5.06 -6.32 -5.34
CA LYS A 38 -4.80 -5.28 -6.35
C LYS A 38 -3.94 -4.12 -5.84
N ALA A 39 -3.55 -4.12 -4.56
CA ALA A 39 -2.67 -3.10 -4.02
C ALA A 39 -1.35 -3.05 -4.81
N ALA A 40 -0.84 -1.84 -5.05
CA ALA A 40 0.52 -1.64 -5.53
C ALA A 40 1.49 -2.06 -4.41
N ARG A 41 2.40 -2.98 -4.73
CA ARG A 41 3.34 -3.58 -3.79
C ARG A 41 4.77 -3.27 -4.22
N PHE A 42 5.58 -2.89 -3.25
CA PHE A 42 6.95 -2.46 -3.49
C PHE A 42 7.89 -3.16 -2.51
N ASN A 43 9.11 -3.45 -2.95
CA ASN A 43 10.11 -4.09 -2.09
C ASN A 43 10.76 -3.08 -1.15
N SER A 44 10.75 -1.79 -1.52
CA SER A 44 11.34 -0.71 -0.74
C SER A 44 10.41 0.49 -0.56
N PHE A 45 10.58 1.20 0.55
CA PHE A 45 9.90 2.47 0.80
C PHE A 45 10.20 3.51 -0.29
N ALA A 46 11.42 3.50 -0.83
CA ALA A 46 11.84 4.42 -1.89
C ALA A 46 11.02 4.20 -3.18
N GLU A 47 10.79 2.95 -3.57
CA GLU A 47 9.97 2.62 -4.75
C GLU A 47 8.51 3.05 -4.55
N ALA A 48 7.95 2.79 -3.36
CA ALA A 48 6.59 3.23 -3.02
C ALA A 48 6.45 4.76 -3.04
N LYS A 49 7.48 5.47 -2.57
CA LYS A 49 7.52 6.93 -2.60
C LYS A 49 7.64 7.47 -4.02
N GLU A 50 8.54 6.92 -4.83
CA GLU A 50 8.69 7.29 -6.24
C GLU A 50 7.39 7.08 -7.01
N PHE A 51 6.71 5.94 -6.79
CA PHE A 51 5.40 5.68 -7.36
C PHE A 51 4.38 6.76 -6.96
N ALA A 52 4.33 7.15 -5.68
CA ALA A 52 3.45 8.22 -5.22
C ALA A 52 3.73 9.54 -5.94
N GLU A 53 5.01 9.89 -6.12
CA GLU A 53 5.42 11.11 -6.82
C GLU A 53 5.02 11.08 -8.32
N VAL A 54 5.28 9.98 -9.01
CA VAL A 54 4.95 9.80 -10.44
C VAL A 54 3.44 9.82 -10.68
N THR A 55 2.67 9.20 -9.78
CA THR A 55 1.20 9.16 -9.85
C THR A 55 0.52 10.38 -9.25
N ARG A 56 1.29 11.37 -8.74
CA ARG A 56 0.81 12.59 -8.09
C ARG A 56 -0.08 12.34 -6.86
N ILE A 57 0.22 11.26 -6.14
CA ILE A 57 -0.44 10.91 -4.89
C ILE A 57 0.24 11.64 -3.74
N ALA A 58 -0.50 12.53 -3.08
CA ALA A 58 0.01 13.27 -1.94
C ALA A 58 0.08 12.37 -0.70
N LEU A 59 1.28 12.10 -0.20
CA LEU A 59 1.48 11.39 1.07
C LEU A 59 1.17 12.33 2.25
N ASN A 60 0.12 12.05 3.01
CA ASN A 60 -0.37 12.87 4.12
C ASN A 60 -1.21 12.03 5.12
N GLY A 61 -1.94 12.68 6.03
CA GLY A 61 -2.77 11.98 7.03
C GLY A 61 -3.89 11.08 6.47
N HIS A 62 -4.20 11.20 5.18
CA HIS A 62 -5.18 10.41 4.44
C HIS A 62 -4.55 9.45 3.42
N THR A 63 -3.25 9.54 3.16
CA THR A 63 -2.57 8.59 2.27
C THR A 63 -1.14 8.38 2.73
N TYR A 64 -0.78 7.16 3.10
CA TYR A 64 0.53 6.87 3.68
C TYR A 64 1.09 5.56 3.17
N ILE A 65 2.41 5.43 3.21
CA ILE A 65 3.10 4.18 2.91
C ILE A 65 3.16 3.36 4.20
N GLY A 66 2.68 2.13 4.16
CA GLY A 66 2.79 1.18 5.24
C GLY A 66 3.40 -0.14 4.77
N LEU A 67 3.79 -0.97 5.74
CA LEU A 67 4.21 -2.34 5.50
C LEU A 67 3.04 -3.27 5.69
N GLU A 68 2.89 -4.24 4.79
CA GLU A 68 1.88 -5.28 4.93
C GLU A 68 2.41 -6.66 4.54
N ASP A 69 2.03 -7.68 5.32
CA ASP A 69 2.51 -9.06 5.18
C ASP A 69 1.72 -9.82 4.13
N PHE A 70 2.20 -9.87 2.89
CA PHE A 70 1.55 -10.65 1.85
C PHE A 70 1.89 -12.14 2.03
N THR A 71 0.84 -12.94 2.09
CA THR A 71 0.94 -14.39 2.00
C THR A 71 0.44 -14.75 0.60
N ASP A 72 1.33 -15.25 -0.26
CA ASP A 72 0.93 -15.97 -1.48
C ASP A 72 0.04 -17.17 -1.15
#